data_AF-A0A6N4T0Z6-F1
#
_entry.id   AF-A0A6N4T0Z6-F1
#
_cell.length_a   1.000
_cell.length_b   1.000
_cell.length_c   1.000
_cell.angle_alpha   90.00
_cell.angle_beta   90.00
_cell.angle_gamma   90.00
#
_symmetry.space_group_name_H-M   'P 1'
#
loop_
_entity.id
_entity.type
_entity.pdbx_description
1 polymer ?
#
loop_
_entity_poly.entity_id
_entity_poly.type
_entity_poly.pdbx_seq_one_letter_code
_entity_poly.pdbx_strand_id
1 'polypeptide(L)'
;MDTAVKQTPTIPGTPYAGGFYAGRININGEQYAIIVAPKAAGEVEAAWHKDAAAANSLSFFDGLANTKAMAEAGSELAQRLLSMSIYGLSDWYLPSRDELEICYRNLKPTGNDNYCWRGDNPSSVPPGYAYSRDLPAQTADTAFQAGGAEAFEPAWYWTSTQDAGNPDYAWMQSFGDGYQDLSRKSGEYRARAVRRLLVIE
;
A
#
# COMPACT_ATOMS: atom_id res chain seq x y z
N MET A 1 19.69 -4.19 23.60
CA MET A 1 18.30 -3.72 23.76
C MET A 1 17.42 -4.78 23.12
N ASP A 2 16.40 -5.21 23.85
CA ASP A 2 15.59 -6.41 23.65
C ASP A 2 15.17 -6.64 22.18
N THR A 3 15.77 -7.62 21.51
CA THR A 3 15.38 -8.12 20.18
C THR A 3 14.42 -9.31 20.32
N ALA A 4 13.44 -9.19 21.21
CA ALA A 4 12.30 -10.11 21.17
C ALA A 4 11.53 -9.82 19.88
N VAL A 5 11.50 -10.78 18.96
CA VAL A 5 10.62 -10.72 17.79
C VAL A 5 9.19 -10.59 18.33
N LYS A 6 8.60 -9.39 18.23
CA LYS A 6 7.20 -9.20 18.60
C LYS A 6 6.35 -10.02 17.64
N GLN A 7 5.54 -10.91 18.21
CA GLN A 7 4.54 -11.67 17.47
C GLN A 7 3.74 -10.75 16.56
N THR A 8 3.59 -11.15 15.30
CA THR A 8 2.82 -10.41 14.31
C THR A 8 1.37 -10.27 14.77
N PRO A 9 0.79 -9.06 14.83
CA PRO A 9 -0.62 -8.88 15.20
C PRO A 9 -1.56 -9.60 14.23
N THR A 10 -2.76 -9.90 14.71
CA THR A 10 -3.84 -10.47 13.88
C THR A 10 -4.94 -9.46 13.57
N ILE A 11 -4.97 -8.32 14.27
CA ILE A 11 -6.00 -7.28 14.13
C ILE A 11 -5.42 -6.11 13.31
N PRO A 12 -5.94 -5.82 12.11
CA PRO A 12 -5.55 -4.64 11.34
C PRO A 12 -5.76 -3.34 12.13
N GLY A 13 -4.87 -2.37 11.92
CA GLY A 13 -4.85 -1.10 12.67
C GLY A 13 -4.03 -1.18 13.97
N THR A 14 -3.61 -2.37 14.41
CA THR A 14 -2.76 -2.50 15.59
C THR A 14 -1.39 -1.83 15.38
N PRO A 15 -0.93 -0.93 16.28
CA PRO A 15 0.41 -0.37 16.22
C PRO A 15 1.50 -1.46 16.26
N TYR A 16 2.35 -1.50 15.23
CA TYR A 16 3.36 -2.53 15.06
C TYR A 16 4.52 -2.03 14.20
N ALA A 17 5.76 -2.34 14.62
CA ALA A 17 6.99 -2.04 13.88
C ALA A 17 7.09 -0.60 13.32
N GLY A 18 6.64 0.39 14.11
CA GLY A 18 6.71 1.83 13.76
C GLY A 18 5.55 2.36 12.92
N GLY A 19 4.59 1.50 12.55
CA GLY A 19 3.36 1.88 11.86
C GLY A 19 2.19 1.04 12.36
N PHE A 20 1.31 0.66 11.44
CA PHE A 20 0.08 -0.09 11.76
C PHE A 20 -0.03 -1.32 10.88
N TYR A 21 -0.25 -2.48 11.50
CA TYR A 21 -0.43 -3.73 10.77
C TYR A 21 -1.68 -3.66 9.89
N ALA A 22 -1.56 -3.99 8.61
CA ALA A 22 -2.68 -4.00 7.66
C ALA A 22 -3.13 -5.42 7.29
N GLY A 23 -2.21 -6.39 7.26
CA GLY A 23 -2.50 -7.75 6.85
C GLY A 23 -1.23 -8.49 6.44
N ARG A 24 -1.40 -9.66 5.81
CA ARG A 24 -0.30 -10.51 5.34
C ARG A 24 -0.34 -10.67 3.82
N ILE A 25 0.84 -10.76 3.22
CA ILE A 25 1.05 -11.02 1.80
C ILE A 25 2.04 -12.17 1.62
N ASN A 26 1.86 -12.99 0.59
CA ASN A 26 2.82 -13.96 0.13
C ASN A 26 3.71 -13.34 -0.95
N ILE A 27 5.02 -13.40 -0.75
CA ILE A 27 6.02 -12.94 -1.70
C ILE A 27 6.98 -14.11 -1.93
N ASN A 28 6.95 -14.71 -3.11
CA ASN A 28 7.81 -15.83 -3.51
C ASN A 28 7.81 -17.03 -2.53
N GLY A 29 6.66 -17.33 -1.92
CA GLY A 29 6.50 -18.46 -1.01
C GLY A 29 6.68 -18.12 0.47
N GLU A 30 7.13 -16.90 0.78
CA GLU A 30 7.28 -16.41 2.16
C GLU A 30 6.14 -15.46 2.53
N GLN A 31 5.70 -15.50 3.79
CA GLN A 31 4.68 -14.59 4.28
C GLN A 31 5.29 -13.36 4.96
N TYR A 32 4.80 -12.20 4.58
CA TYR A 32 5.19 -10.93 5.15
C TYR A 32 3.98 -10.21 5.73
N ALA A 33 4.15 -9.58 6.88
CA ALA A 33 3.23 -8.59 7.40
C ALA A 33 3.42 -7.28 6.64
N ILE A 34 2.33 -6.63 6.25
CA ILE A 34 2.33 -5.28 5.69
C ILE A 34 2.03 -4.28 6.81
N ILE A 35 2.89 -3.28 6.95
CA ILE A 35 2.83 -2.24 7.97
C ILE A 35 2.68 -0.89 7.26
N VAL A 36 1.56 -0.22 7.46
CA VAL A 36 1.26 1.10 6.92
C VAL A 36 1.94 2.16 7.78
N ALA A 37 2.63 3.11 7.15
CA ALA A 37 3.26 4.21 7.85
C ALA A 37 2.22 5.12 8.54
N PRO A 38 2.56 5.74 9.68
CA PRO A 38 1.74 6.78 10.28
C PRO A 38 1.43 7.89 9.27
N LYS A 39 0.16 8.30 9.15
CA LYS A 39 -0.31 9.20 8.10
C LYS A 39 0.51 10.49 8.07
N ALA A 40 0.68 11.13 9.23
CA ALA A 40 1.36 12.41 9.35
C ALA A 40 2.84 12.39 8.91
N ALA A 41 3.49 11.22 8.91
CA ALA A 41 4.91 11.10 8.59
C ALA A 41 5.17 10.39 7.24
N GLY A 42 4.28 9.49 6.83
CA GLY A 42 4.49 8.59 5.69
C GLY A 42 3.56 8.80 4.50
N GLU A 43 2.62 9.74 4.57
CA GLU A 43 1.77 10.12 3.44
C GLU A 43 2.32 11.37 2.73
N VAL A 44 2.33 11.31 1.40
CA VAL A 44 2.76 12.41 0.54
C VAL A 44 1.82 12.52 -0.66
N GLU A 45 1.75 13.70 -1.26
CA GLU A 45 1.12 13.90 -2.58
C GLU A 45 2.23 14.22 -3.59
N ALA A 46 2.30 13.45 -4.68
CA ALA A 46 3.34 13.61 -5.69
C ALA A 46 2.96 12.89 -6.99
N ALA A 47 3.66 13.25 -8.07
CA ALA A 47 3.68 12.45 -9.27
C ALA A 47 4.38 11.11 -9.04
N TRP A 48 3.88 10.04 -9.67
CA TRP A 48 4.53 8.74 -9.64
C TRP A 48 5.92 8.81 -10.29
N HIS A 49 6.00 9.49 -11.43
CA HIS A 49 7.24 9.89 -12.10
C HIS A 49 6.93 11.00 -13.11
N LYS A 50 7.48 12.20 -12.91
CA LYS A 50 7.18 13.40 -13.71
C LYS A 50 7.41 13.21 -15.21
N ASP A 51 8.51 12.57 -15.59
CA ASP A 51 8.88 12.32 -16.99
C ASP A 51 8.21 11.08 -17.58
N ALA A 52 7.39 10.38 -16.78
CA ALA A 52 6.70 9.14 -17.14
C ALA A 52 7.62 8.03 -17.68
N ALA A 53 8.92 8.07 -17.39
CA ALA A 53 9.85 7.06 -17.91
C ALA A 53 9.46 5.65 -17.44
N ALA A 54 9.73 4.68 -18.30
CA ALA A 54 9.54 3.28 -17.97
C ALA A 54 10.47 2.88 -16.81
N ALA A 55 9.91 2.27 -15.79
CA ALA A 55 10.63 1.56 -14.74
C ALA A 55 10.28 0.08 -14.86
N ASN A 56 11.23 -0.82 -14.57
CA ASN A 56 10.97 -2.26 -14.54
C ASN A 56 10.20 -2.66 -13.27
N SER A 57 9.07 -1.99 -13.03
CA SER A 57 8.31 -1.95 -11.78
C SER A 57 6.96 -2.65 -11.95
N LEU A 58 7.00 -3.91 -12.41
CA LEU A 58 5.82 -4.64 -12.92
C LEU A 58 5.22 -5.61 -11.90
N SER A 59 5.82 -5.77 -10.72
CA SER A 59 5.33 -6.73 -9.73
C SER A 59 3.99 -6.26 -9.16
N PHE A 60 3.06 -7.19 -9.00
CA PHE A 60 1.79 -6.90 -8.32
C PHE A 60 1.90 -7.04 -6.80
N PHE A 61 2.93 -7.73 -6.29
CA PHE A 61 3.03 -8.12 -4.88
C PHE A 61 4.35 -7.72 -4.19
N ASP A 62 5.36 -7.28 -4.94
CA ASP A 62 6.66 -6.85 -4.39
C ASP A 62 6.88 -5.35 -4.62
N GLY A 63 6.26 -4.53 -3.76
CA GLY A 63 6.36 -3.09 -3.84
C GLY A 63 7.75 -2.55 -3.52
N LEU A 64 8.55 -3.27 -2.73
CA LEU A 64 9.92 -2.87 -2.43
C LEU A 64 10.81 -3.00 -3.68
N ALA A 65 10.73 -4.13 -4.39
CA ALA A 65 11.46 -4.33 -5.65
C ALA A 65 11.04 -3.28 -6.69
N ASN A 66 9.74 -3.05 -6.82
CA ASN A 66 9.17 -2.01 -7.68
C ASN A 66 9.70 -0.62 -7.32
N THR A 67 9.60 -0.20 -6.06
CA THR A 67 10.04 1.13 -5.62
C THR A 67 11.53 1.34 -5.86
N LYS A 68 12.36 0.30 -5.71
CA LYS A 68 13.78 0.39 -6.08
C LYS A 68 13.97 0.64 -7.58
N ALA A 69 13.27 -0.11 -8.43
CA ALA A 69 13.31 0.09 -9.88
C ALA A 69 12.80 1.49 -10.28
N MET A 70 11.77 2.01 -9.61
CA MET A 70 11.29 3.39 -9.79
C MET A 70 12.39 4.41 -9.46
N ALA A 71 13.07 4.24 -8.33
CA ALA A 71 14.12 5.16 -7.88
C ALA A 71 15.33 5.16 -8.82
N GLU A 72 15.72 3.98 -9.33
CA GLU A 72 16.76 3.81 -10.36
C GLU A 72 16.37 4.50 -11.68
N ALA A 73 15.08 4.50 -12.03
CA ALA A 73 14.54 5.23 -13.18
C ALA A 73 14.42 6.76 -12.95
N GLY A 74 14.71 7.26 -11.75
CA GLY A 74 14.65 8.70 -11.43
C GLY A 74 13.32 9.19 -10.86
N SER A 75 12.44 8.29 -10.39
CA SER A 75 11.23 8.70 -9.66
C SER A 75 11.60 9.37 -8.33
N GLU A 76 11.36 10.68 -8.25
CA GLU A 76 11.55 11.47 -7.02
C GLU A 76 10.69 10.94 -5.85
N LEU A 77 9.46 10.48 -6.14
CA LEU A 77 8.59 9.86 -5.14
C LEU A 77 9.25 8.63 -4.53
N ALA A 78 9.74 7.70 -5.37
CA ALA A 78 10.39 6.49 -4.89
C ALA A 78 11.67 6.78 -4.11
N GLN A 79 12.51 7.70 -4.60
CA GLN A 79 13.73 8.13 -3.91
C GLN A 79 13.42 8.74 -2.54
N ARG A 80 12.37 9.56 -2.45
CA ARG A 80 11.90 10.13 -1.18
C ARG A 80 11.43 9.06 -0.21
N LEU A 81 10.66 8.08 -0.66
CA LEU A 81 10.15 7.02 0.22
C LEU A 81 11.27 6.09 0.71
N LEU A 82 12.21 5.72 -0.16
CA LEU A 82 13.35 4.86 0.21
C LEU A 82 14.38 5.54 1.12
N SER A 83 14.42 6.88 1.14
CA SER A 83 15.27 7.66 2.07
C SER A 83 14.54 8.10 3.34
N MET A 84 13.23 7.83 3.44
CA MET A 84 12.41 8.21 4.57
C MET A 84 12.84 7.48 5.85
N SER A 85 12.91 8.21 6.97
CA SER A 85 13.08 7.62 8.30
C SER A 85 11.95 8.03 9.21
N ILE A 86 11.18 7.06 9.69
CA ILE A 86 10.08 7.25 10.65
C ILE A 86 10.43 6.48 11.91
N TYR A 87 10.55 7.19 13.04
CA TYR A 87 10.93 6.60 14.33
C TYR A 87 12.21 5.75 14.29
N GLY A 88 13.18 6.15 13.45
CA GLY A 88 14.47 5.46 13.27
C GLY A 88 14.43 4.26 12.31
N LEU A 89 13.31 4.02 11.63
CA LEU A 89 13.13 2.92 10.66
C LEU A 89 13.18 3.48 9.25
N SER A 90 13.95 2.86 8.36
CA SER A 90 14.31 3.41 7.03
C SER A 90 14.06 2.46 5.85
N ASP A 91 13.19 1.48 6.03
CA ASP A 91 12.82 0.46 5.04
C ASP A 91 11.41 0.69 4.48
N TRP A 92 11.03 1.97 4.34
CA TRP A 92 9.75 2.40 3.79
C TRP A 92 9.78 2.43 2.26
N TYR A 93 8.67 2.06 1.64
CA TYR A 93 8.53 2.01 0.18
C TYR A 93 7.07 2.23 -0.25
N LEU A 94 6.84 2.41 -1.56
CA LEU A 94 5.51 2.55 -2.11
C LEU A 94 4.90 1.14 -2.32
N PRO A 95 3.73 0.83 -1.73
CA PRO A 95 3.12 -0.49 -1.87
C PRO A 95 2.85 -0.83 -3.34
N SER A 96 3.04 -2.09 -3.71
CA SER A 96 2.54 -2.64 -4.97
C SER A 96 1.01 -2.70 -4.97
N ARG A 97 0.41 -3.02 -6.13
CA ARG A 97 -1.05 -3.16 -6.29
C ARG A 97 -1.68 -4.02 -5.19
N ASP A 98 -1.13 -5.21 -4.96
CA ASP A 98 -1.69 -6.18 -4.01
C ASP A 98 -1.41 -5.78 -2.56
N GLU A 99 -0.30 -5.10 -2.27
CA GLU A 99 -0.02 -4.58 -0.93
C GLU A 99 -0.97 -3.42 -0.57
N LEU A 100 -1.27 -2.54 -1.52
CA LEU A 100 -2.22 -1.43 -1.30
C LEU A 100 -3.66 -1.96 -1.19
N GLU A 101 -3.99 -3.01 -1.94
CA GLU A 101 -5.28 -3.69 -1.85
C GLU A 101 -5.51 -4.27 -0.45
N ILE A 102 -4.48 -4.89 0.17
CA ILE A 102 -4.54 -5.34 1.56
C ILE A 102 -4.84 -4.17 2.51
N CYS A 103 -4.24 -2.99 2.26
CA CYS A 103 -4.51 -1.80 3.06
C CYS A 103 -5.98 -1.39 2.91
N TYR A 104 -6.51 -1.27 1.69
CA TYR A 104 -7.92 -0.94 1.48
C TYR A 104 -8.85 -1.96 2.14
N ARG A 105 -8.61 -3.25 1.91
CA ARG A 105 -9.50 -4.32 2.40
C ARG A 105 -9.65 -4.33 3.91
N ASN A 106 -8.57 -4.04 4.63
CA ASN A 106 -8.54 -4.18 6.08
C ASN A 106 -8.69 -2.84 6.82
N LEU A 107 -8.40 -1.72 6.15
CA LEU A 107 -8.40 -0.38 6.72
C LEU A 107 -9.33 0.57 5.94
N LYS A 108 -10.37 0.03 5.29
CA LYS A 108 -11.34 0.80 4.52
C LYS A 108 -11.92 1.94 5.38
N PRO A 109 -11.72 3.21 4.98
CA PRO A 109 -12.09 4.35 5.82
C PRO A 109 -13.58 4.69 5.74
N THR A 110 -14.28 4.31 4.66
CA THR A 110 -15.66 4.70 4.39
C THR A 110 -16.67 3.58 4.64
N GLY A 111 -17.93 3.95 4.87
CA GLY A 111 -19.08 3.03 4.83
C GLY A 111 -19.72 2.93 3.44
N ASN A 112 -19.05 3.40 2.38
CA ASN A 112 -19.61 3.39 1.03
C ASN A 112 -19.69 1.97 0.47
N ASP A 113 -20.57 1.76 -0.51
CA ASP A 113 -20.57 0.53 -1.31
C ASP A 113 -19.23 0.35 -2.03
N ASN A 114 -18.76 -0.89 -2.17
CA ASN A 114 -17.55 -1.18 -2.95
C ASN A 114 -17.83 -1.24 -4.45
N TYR A 115 -16.79 -0.97 -5.25
CA TYR A 115 -16.77 -1.27 -6.66
C TYR A 115 -16.52 -2.76 -6.92
N CYS A 116 -17.57 -3.54 -7.17
CA CYS A 116 -17.57 -5.01 -7.16
C CYS A 116 -16.74 -5.72 -8.27
N TRP A 117 -16.12 -5.01 -9.22
CA TRP A 117 -15.34 -5.61 -10.30
C TRP A 117 -13.82 -5.54 -10.06
N ARG A 118 -13.42 -5.39 -8.79
CA ARG A 118 -12.03 -5.25 -8.32
C ARG A 118 -11.84 -6.01 -7.02
N GLY A 119 -10.60 -6.08 -6.55
CA GLY A 119 -10.27 -6.60 -5.22
C GLY A 119 -9.76 -8.04 -5.19
N ASP A 120 -9.67 -8.70 -6.35
CA ASP A 120 -8.93 -9.96 -6.44
C ASP A 120 -7.46 -9.74 -6.04
N ASN A 121 -6.99 -10.54 -5.09
CA ASN A 121 -5.63 -10.46 -4.60
C ASN A 121 -5.15 -11.87 -4.24
N PRO A 122 -4.63 -12.63 -5.20
CA PRO A 122 -4.13 -13.97 -4.95
C PRO A 122 -2.89 -13.98 -4.03
N SER A 123 -2.24 -12.83 -3.87
CA SER A 123 -1.04 -12.65 -3.05
C SER A 123 -1.39 -12.42 -1.57
N SER A 124 -2.61 -12.00 -1.22
CA SER A 124 -2.99 -11.80 0.18
C SER A 124 -3.08 -13.12 0.94
N VAL A 125 -2.94 -13.07 2.27
CA VAL A 125 -3.14 -14.23 3.14
C VAL A 125 -4.26 -13.95 4.14
N PRO A 126 -5.41 -14.65 4.05
CA PRO A 126 -5.80 -15.60 3.01
C PRO A 126 -5.96 -14.93 1.61
N PRO A 127 -5.96 -15.71 0.51
CA PRO A 127 -6.19 -15.17 -0.83
C PRO A 127 -7.53 -14.44 -0.93
N GLY A 128 -7.45 -13.25 -1.52
CA GLY A 128 -8.55 -12.35 -1.72
C GLY A 128 -9.32 -12.57 -3.00
N TYR A 129 -10.64 -12.47 -2.91
CA TYR A 129 -11.53 -12.48 -4.07
C TYR A 129 -12.11 -11.09 -4.31
N ALA A 130 -12.76 -10.93 -5.46
CA ALA A 130 -13.43 -9.71 -5.85
C ALA A 130 -14.36 -9.19 -4.74
N TYR A 131 -14.44 -7.86 -4.63
CA TYR A 131 -15.33 -7.19 -3.70
C TYR A 131 -16.78 -7.52 -3.99
N SER A 132 -17.56 -7.64 -2.93
CA SER A 132 -19.01 -7.52 -3.00
C SER A 132 -19.40 -6.10 -2.62
N ARG A 133 -20.68 -5.76 -2.80
CA ARG A 133 -21.20 -4.46 -2.39
C ARG A 133 -20.86 -4.15 -0.93
N ASP A 134 -20.92 -5.17 -0.07
CA ASP A 134 -20.75 -5.05 1.37
C ASP A 134 -19.34 -5.39 1.87
N LEU A 135 -18.53 -6.14 1.09
CA LEU A 135 -17.20 -6.61 1.50
C LEU A 135 -16.10 -6.11 0.56
N PRO A 136 -15.05 -5.45 1.09
CA PRO A 136 -14.78 -5.17 2.50
C PRO A 136 -15.75 -4.14 3.11
N ALA A 137 -16.09 -4.37 4.39
CA ALA A 137 -16.81 -3.40 5.21
C ALA A 137 -15.86 -2.31 5.72
N GLN A 138 -16.42 -1.19 6.21
CA GLN A 138 -15.62 -0.17 6.89
C GLN A 138 -14.85 -0.78 8.06
N THR A 139 -13.62 -0.33 8.29
CA THR A 139 -12.84 -0.76 9.45
C THR A 139 -13.51 -0.39 10.78
N ALA A 140 -13.38 -1.26 11.78
CA ALA A 140 -13.83 -0.98 13.14
C ALA A 140 -12.85 -0.06 13.91
N ASP A 141 -11.63 0.12 13.41
CA ASP A 141 -10.65 1.00 14.04
C ASP A 141 -10.98 2.47 13.73
N THR A 142 -11.45 3.19 14.74
CA THR A 142 -11.80 4.61 14.64
C THR A 142 -10.65 5.52 14.19
N ALA A 143 -9.38 5.11 14.40
CA ALA A 143 -8.24 5.89 13.91
C ALA A 143 -8.15 5.84 12.38
N PHE A 144 -8.64 4.76 11.75
CA PHE A 144 -8.64 4.54 10.31
C PHE A 144 -9.97 4.83 9.61
N GLN A 145 -11.06 5.07 10.37
CA GLN A 145 -12.32 5.57 9.80
C GLN A 145 -12.17 7.00 9.28
N ALA A 146 -12.90 7.37 8.23
CA ALA A 146 -12.82 8.69 7.60
C ALA A 146 -12.84 9.85 8.63
N GLY A 147 -11.84 10.74 8.54
CA GLY A 147 -11.61 11.83 9.51
C GLY A 147 -10.74 11.43 10.72
N GLY A 148 -10.44 10.15 10.90
CA GLY A 148 -9.50 9.63 11.89
C GLY A 148 -8.06 10.02 11.58
N ALA A 149 -7.22 10.05 12.63
CA ALA A 149 -5.83 10.52 12.54
C ALA A 149 -4.97 9.66 11.59
N GLU A 150 -5.32 8.39 11.41
CA GLU A 150 -4.61 7.43 10.59
C GLU A 150 -5.39 7.00 9.35
N ALA A 151 -6.57 7.58 9.11
CA ALA A 151 -7.43 7.23 8.00
C ALA A 151 -6.77 7.55 6.65
N PHE A 152 -6.85 6.60 5.73
CA PHE A 152 -6.68 6.95 4.32
C PHE A 152 -7.78 7.93 3.93
N GLU A 153 -7.44 8.94 3.14
CA GLU A 153 -8.44 9.82 2.55
C GLU A 153 -9.29 9.03 1.54
N PRO A 154 -10.60 9.29 1.41
CA PRO A 154 -11.43 8.69 0.36
C PRO A 154 -11.07 9.27 -1.03
N ALA A 155 -9.86 8.98 -1.47
CA ALA A 155 -9.20 9.54 -2.64
C ALA A 155 -8.31 8.48 -3.31
N TRP A 156 -7.67 8.86 -4.41
CA TRP A 156 -6.77 8.03 -5.18
C TRP A 156 -5.36 7.97 -4.57
N TYR A 157 -4.86 6.74 -4.43
CA TYR A 157 -3.52 6.44 -3.97
C TYR A 157 -2.73 5.70 -5.04
N TRP A 158 -1.49 6.11 -5.23
CA TRP A 158 -0.53 5.44 -6.08
C TRP A 158 -0.11 4.09 -5.51
N THR A 159 0.07 3.12 -6.41
CA THR A 159 0.85 1.92 -6.17
C THR A 159 2.22 2.08 -6.84
N SER A 160 3.20 1.23 -6.50
CA SER A 160 4.48 1.15 -7.21
C SER A 160 4.40 0.33 -8.49
N THR A 161 3.25 -0.27 -8.80
CA THR A 161 3.08 -1.13 -9.97
C THR A 161 2.82 -0.29 -11.22
N GLN A 162 3.76 -0.32 -12.16
CA GLN A 162 3.60 0.24 -13.50
C GLN A 162 2.68 -0.65 -14.35
N ASP A 163 1.95 -0.06 -15.30
CA ASP A 163 1.29 -0.83 -16.35
C ASP A 163 2.32 -1.49 -17.30
N ALA A 164 2.14 -2.79 -17.53
CA ALA A 164 2.97 -3.56 -18.44
C ALA A 164 2.64 -3.28 -19.91
N GLY A 165 1.39 -2.90 -20.22
CA GLY A 165 0.95 -2.61 -21.58
C GLY A 165 1.35 -1.22 -22.06
N ASN A 166 1.37 -0.24 -21.15
CA ASN A 166 1.73 1.14 -21.43
C ASN A 166 2.56 1.75 -20.28
N PRO A 167 3.88 1.91 -20.45
CA PRO A 167 4.75 2.39 -19.38
C PRO A 167 4.51 3.85 -18.98
N ASP A 168 3.67 4.62 -19.67
CA ASP A 168 3.31 5.97 -19.23
C ASP A 168 2.34 5.97 -18.02
N TYR A 169 1.77 4.81 -17.70
CA TYR A 169 0.74 4.64 -16.68
C TYR A 169 1.22 3.78 -15.50
N ALA A 170 0.61 4.02 -14.35
CA ALA A 170 0.77 3.20 -13.15
C ALA A 170 -0.59 2.92 -12.51
N TRP A 171 -0.65 1.83 -11.76
CA TRP A 171 -1.84 1.42 -11.03
C TRP A 171 -2.09 2.32 -9.82
N MET A 172 -3.36 2.60 -9.58
CA MET A 172 -3.86 3.33 -8.43
C MET A 172 -5.08 2.64 -7.81
N GLN A 173 -5.36 2.96 -6.56
CA GLN A 173 -6.55 2.51 -5.84
C GLN A 173 -7.26 3.67 -5.15
N SER A 174 -8.57 3.72 -5.32
CA SER A 174 -9.48 4.61 -4.60
C SER A 174 -9.77 4.04 -3.22
N PHE A 175 -9.55 4.83 -2.18
CA PHE A 175 -9.97 4.50 -0.81
C PHE A 175 -11.40 4.95 -0.49
N GLY A 176 -12.14 5.48 -1.48
CA GLY A 176 -13.55 5.78 -1.35
C GLY A 176 -14.44 4.54 -1.48
N ASP A 177 -14.12 3.67 -2.44
CA ASP A 177 -14.94 2.51 -2.88
C ASP A 177 -14.11 1.30 -3.35
N GLY A 178 -12.77 1.38 -3.30
CA GLY A 178 -11.88 0.28 -3.67
C GLY A 178 -11.60 0.17 -5.15
N TYR A 179 -12.12 1.08 -5.99
CA TYR A 179 -11.88 1.03 -7.43
C TYR A 179 -10.37 1.11 -7.73
N GLN A 180 -9.91 0.26 -8.65
CA GLN A 180 -8.52 0.25 -9.11
C GLN A 180 -8.50 0.56 -10.60
N ASP A 181 -7.62 1.47 -10.99
CA ASP A 181 -7.49 1.92 -12.37
C ASP A 181 -6.04 2.33 -12.66
N LEU A 182 -5.79 2.71 -13.91
CA LEU A 182 -4.54 3.28 -14.37
C LEU A 182 -4.64 4.79 -14.47
N SER A 183 -3.56 5.49 -14.12
CA SER A 183 -3.41 6.91 -14.42
C SER A 183 -2.00 7.22 -14.90
N ARG A 184 -1.86 8.34 -15.62
CA ARG A 184 -0.57 8.82 -16.12
C ARG A 184 0.34 9.14 -14.96
N LYS A 185 1.59 8.66 -15.03
CA LYS A 185 2.59 8.82 -13.97
C LYS A 185 2.94 10.26 -13.63
N SER A 186 2.71 11.18 -14.56
CA SER A 186 2.95 12.61 -14.37
C SER A 186 1.87 13.30 -13.52
N GLY A 187 0.72 12.65 -13.28
CA GLY A 187 -0.35 13.20 -12.43
C GLY A 187 0.01 13.09 -10.95
N GLU A 188 -0.43 14.06 -10.15
CA GLU A 188 -0.15 14.09 -8.72
C GLU A 188 -1.29 13.45 -7.93
N TYR A 189 -0.96 12.45 -7.11
CA TYR A 189 -1.90 11.74 -6.25
C TYR A 189 -1.23 11.36 -4.94
N ARG A 190 -2.01 10.83 -3.99
CA ARG A 190 -1.51 10.43 -2.69
C ARG A 190 -0.65 9.17 -2.81
N ALA A 191 0.33 9.05 -1.94
CA ALA A 191 1.13 7.86 -1.75
C ALA A 191 1.36 7.70 -0.25
N ARG A 192 1.04 6.53 0.30
CA ARG A 192 1.30 6.22 1.70
C ARG A 192 2.29 5.08 1.77
N ALA A 193 3.41 5.35 2.43
CA ALA A 193 4.48 4.38 2.55
C ALA A 193 4.03 3.16 3.35
N VAL A 194 4.54 2.00 2.95
CA VAL A 194 4.46 0.77 3.73
C VAL A 194 5.87 0.25 3.99
N ARG A 195 5.98 -0.65 4.95
CA ARG A 195 7.13 -1.54 5.10
C ARG A 195 6.62 -2.97 5.29
N ARG A 196 7.52 -3.94 5.17
CA ARG A 196 7.20 -5.35 5.39
C ARG A 196 8.13 -6.03 6.39
N LEU A 197 7.58 -6.95 7.17
CA LEU A 197 8.35 -7.81 8.07
C LEU A 197 8.03 -9.27 7.78
N LEU A 198 9.04 -10.12 7.72
CA LEU A 198 8.86 -11.56 7.57
C LEU A 198 8.06 -12.10 8.77
N VAL A 199 7.01 -12.88 8.49
CA VAL A 199 6.24 -13.57 9.52
C VAL A 199 6.97 -14.86 9.87
N ILE A 200 7.41 -14.96 11.11
CA ILE A 200 8.02 -16.17 11.67
C ILE A 200 7.02 -16.69 12.71
N GLU A 201 6.44 -17.86 12.44
CA GLU A 201 5.52 -18.58 13.35
C GLU A 201 6.23 -19.75 14.02
#